data_AF-A0A521KX15-F1
#
_entry.id   AF-A0A521KX15-F1
#
_cell.length_a   1.000
_cell.length_b   1.000
_cell.length_c   1.000
_cell.angle_alpha   90.00
_cell.angle_beta   90.00
_cell.angle_gamma   90.00
#
_symmetry.space_group_name_H-M   'P 1'
#
loop_
_entity.id
_entity.type
_entity.pdbx_description
1 polymer ?
#
loop_
_entity_poly.entity_id
_entity_poly.type
_entity_poly.pdbx_seq_one_letter_code
_entity_poly.pdbx_strand_id
1 'polypeptide(L)'
;PSREAVYPQGFQTTVTVRELARRWEGAKRPGHFNGVATVVTKLLGLVRPHVAFFGQKDFQQSVLVRRLVEDLNLGGRIVVCPTVRERDGLALSSRNCYLTPVQRRSAPVLHEALQAGQTAILRGIRFGSQISRAMQRVVETEPQMKVDYLAVCDPDTLEPLSRVTKSAVLLGAVRLGRVRLIDNLLVRLGDR
;
A
#
# COMPACT_ATOMS: atom_id res chain seq x y z
N PRO A 1 17.02 2.15 -18.02
CA PRO A 1 17.98 1.13 -18.50
C PRO A 1 17.21 0.02 -19.22
N SER A 2 17.82 -0.68 -20.17
CA SER A 2 17.22 -1.90 -20.74
C SER A 2 17.15 -3.01 -19.69
N ARG A 3 16.33 -4.03 -19.93
CA ARG A 3 16.18 -5.16 -19.00
C ARG A 3 17.51 -5.91 -18.84
N GLU A 4 18.22 -6.10 -19.94
CA GLU A 4 19.49 -6.84 -20.04
C GLU A 4 20.61 -6.11 -19.29
N ALA A 5 20.60 -4.77 -19.31
CA ALA A 5 21.55 -3.96 -18.55
C ALA A 5 21.34 -4.09 -17.03
N VAL A 6 20.10 -4.27 -16.57
CA VAL A 6 19.78 -4.46 -15.14
C VAL A 6 19.97 -5.92 -14.73
N TYR A 7 19.57 -6.86 -15.58
CA TYR A 7 19.56 -8.30 -15.34
C TYR A 7 20.31 -9.02 -16.47
N PRO A 8 21.64 -9.15 -16.37
CA PRO A 8 22.42 -9.86 -17.37
C PRO A 8 22.07 -11.35 -17.41
N GLN A 9 22.45 -12.02 -18.50
CA GLN A 9 22.29 -13.47 -18.62
C GLN A 9 22.93 -14.19 -17.42
N GLY A 10 22.19 -15.12 -16.81
CA GLY A 10 22.65 -15.86 -15.64
C GLY A 10 22.53 -15.10 -14.30
N PHE A 11 21.77 -14.00 -14.23
CA PHE A 11 21.49 -13.33 -12.95
C PHE A 11 20.77 -14.26 -11.96
N GLN A 12 21.39 -14.51 -10.80
CA GLN A 12 20.91 -15.46 -9.78
C GLN A 12 20.47 -14.82 -8.46
N THR A 13 20.92 -13.60 -8.17
CA THR A 13 20.72 -12.98 -6.85
C THR A 13 19.28 -12.52 -6.66
N THR A 14 18.69 -12.86 -5.52
CA THR A 14 17.37 -12.35 -5.11
C THR A 14 17.46 -11.81 -3.69
N VAL A 15 16.78 -10.68 -3.44
CA VAL A 15 16.62 -10.11 -2.09
C VAL A 15 15.18 -10.34 -1.64
N THR A 16 15.02 -10.86 -0.43
CA THR A 16 13.71 -11.22 0.14
C THR A 16 13.53 -10.58 1.51
N VAL A 17 12.49 -9.76 1.66
CA VAL A 17 12.02 -9.27 2.97
C VAL A 17 10.84 -10.16 3.37
N ARG A 18 11.00 -10.93 4.46
CA ARG A 18 10.10 -12.05 4.78
C ARG A 18 8.69 -11.60 5.19
N GLU A 19 8.50 -11.26 6.45
CA GLU A 19 7.15 -11.08 7.02
C GLU A 19 6.35 -9.97 6.33
N LEU A 20 6.99 -8.85 5.98
CA LEU A 20 6.34 -7.74 5.29
C LEU A 20 5.83 -8.08 3.90
N ALA A 21 6.39 -9.10 3.23
CA ALA A 21 5.95 -9.55 1.92
C ALA A 21 4.89 -10.67 1.98
N ARG A 22 4.53 -11.17 3.17
CA ARG A 22 3.67 -12.36 3.29
C ARG A 22 2.20 -12.07 2.99
N ARG A 23 1.69 -10.92 3.43
CA ARG A 23 0.26 -10.58 3.37
C ARG A 23 -0.08 -9.59 2.25
N TRP A 24 -1.36 -9.31 2.08
CA TRP A 24 -1.89 -8.21 1.25
C TRP A 24 -1.45 -8.31 -0.22
N GLU A 25 -0.69 -7.34 -0.73
CA GLU A 25 -0.17 -7.37 -2.09
C GLU A 25 0.75 -8.58 -2.32
N GLY A 26 1.51 -8.99 -1.30
CA GLY A 26 2.44 -10.10 -1.43
C GLY A 26 1.74 -11.45 -1.58
N ALA A 27 0.65 -11.66 -0.83
CA ALA A 27 -0.21 -12.84 -1.00
C ALA A 27 -0.94 -12.84 -2.35
N LYS A 28 -1.40 -11.67 -2.82
CA LYS A 28 -2.10 -11.53 -4.11
C LYS A 28 -1.18 -11.56 -5.32
N ARG A 29 0.11 -11.29 -5.13
CA ARG A 29 1.13 -11.18 -6.18
C ARG A 29 2.41 -11.91 -5.75
N PRO A 30 2.41 -13.26 -5.72
CA PRO A 30 3.57 -14.04 -5.31
C PRO A 30 4.84 -13.62 -6.05
N GLY A 31 5.94 -13.44 -5.31
CA GLY A 31 7.23 -12.99 -5.85
C GLY A 31 7.34 -11.50 -6.19
N HIS A 32 6.24 -10.73 -6.14
CA HIS A 32 6.26 -9.30 -6.47
C HIS A 32 7.27 -8.51 -5.63
N PHE A 33 7.24 -8.70 -4.31
CA PHE A 33 8.12 -7.97 -3.40
C PHE A 33 9.57 -8.45 -3.43
N ASN A 34 9.84 -9.69 -3.83
CA ASN A 34 11.21 -10.14 -4.10
C ASN A 34 11.79 -9.36 -5.29
N GLY A 35 10.99 -9.18 -6.35
CA GLY A 35 11.37 -8.35 -7.49
C GLY A 35 11.61 -6.89 -7.10
N VAL A 36 10.72 -6.31 -6.30
CA VAL A 36 10.87 -4.94 -5.77
C VAL A 36 12.13 -4.80 -4.91
N ALA A 37 12.32 -5.67 -3.92
CA ALA A 37 13.48 -5.62 -3.04
C ALA A 37 14.80 -5.77 -3.82
N THR A 38 14.83 -6.70 -4.78
CA THR A 38 16.01 -6.94 -5.62
C THR A 38 16.35 -5.74 -6.49
N VAL A 39 15.37 -5.17 -7.20
CA VAL A 39 15.63 -4.02 -8.08
C VAL A 39 15.98 -2.76 -7.29
N VAL A 40 15.30 -2.51 -6.17
CA VAL A 40 15.59 -1.36 -5.30
C VAL A 40 16.98 -1.46 -4.71
N THR A 41 17.39 -2.64 -4.21
CA THR A 41 18.76 -2.85 -3.70
C THR A 41 19.80 -2.53 -4.78
N LYS A 42 19.61 -3.03 -6.00
CA LYS A 42 20.52 -2.74 -7.13
C LYS A 42 20.56 -1.25 -7.44
N LEU A 43 19.41 -0.59 -7.55
CA LEU A 43 19.35 0.84 -7.88
C LEU A 43 19.98 1.72 -6.80
N LEU A 44 19.76 1.42 -5.52
CA LEU A 44 20.40 2.14 -4.42
C LEU A 44 21.92 1.93 -4.41
N GLY A 45 22.40 0.71 -4.67
CA GLY A 45 23.83 0.43 -4.78
C GLY A 45 24.52 1.12 -5.96
N LEU A 46 23.81 1.28 -7.08
CA LEU A 46 24.31 1.94 -8.29
C LEU A 46 24.30 3.47 -8.15
N VAL A 47 23.19 4.05 -7.70
CA VAL A 47 23.00 5.51 -7.64
C VAL A 47 23.60 6.11 -6.36
N ARG A 48 23.60 5.35 -5.26
CA ARG A 48 24.03 5.79 -3.92
C ARG A 48 23.42 7.14 -3.50
N PRO A 49 22.08 7.29 -3.55
CA PRO A 49 21.47 8.57 -3.26
C PRO A 49 21.52 8.88 -1.76
N HIS A 50 21.71 10.16 -1.42
CA HIS A 50 21.53 10.64 -0.05
C HIS A 50 20.07 10.54 0.40
N VAL A 51 19.12 10.71 -0.53
CA VAL A 51 17.68 10.66 -0.28
C VAL A 51 16.98 9.97 -1.45
N ALA A 52 16.06 9.04 -1.14
CA ALA A 52 15.21 8.38 -2.14
C ALA A 52 13.73 8.54 -1.76
N PHE A 53 12.90 8.90 -2.74
CA PHE A 53 11.49 9.21 -2.53
C PHE A 53 10.59 8.06 -3.02
N PHE A 54 9.64 7.66 -2.19
CA PHE A 54 8.66 6.62 -2.49
C PHE A 54 7.25 7.12 -2.19
N GLY A 55 6.27 6.77 -3.02
CA GLY A 55 4.88 7.20 -2.81
C GLY A 55 4.17 6.34 -1.75
N GLN A 56 3.49 6.99 -0.80
CA GLN A 56 2.72 6.34 0.25
C GLN A 56 1.61 5.44 -0.31
N LYS A 57 1.08 5.74 -1.50
CA LYS A 57 0.03 4.96 -2.16
C LYS A 57 0.36 3.46 -2.20
N ASP A 58 1.62 3.13 -2.50
CA ASP A 58 2.14 1.76 -2.39
C ASP A 58 2.72 1.55 -0.98
N PHE A 59 1.86 1.58 0.04
CA PHE A 59 2.26 1.63 1.46
C PHE A 59 3.13 0.44 1.86
N GLN A 60 2.71 -0.77 1.52
CA GLN A 60 3.46 -1.99 1.83
C GLN A 60 4.85 -2.00 1.18
N GLN A 61 4.97 -1.49 -0.05
CA GLN A 61 6.27 -1.29 -0.70
C GLN A 61 7.13 -0.30 0.09
N SER A 62 6.55 0.83 0.50
CA SER A 62 7.28 1.86 1.26
C SER A 62 7.79 1.34 2.61
N VAL A 63 6.97 0.57 3.34
CA VAL A 63 7.40 -0.08 4.60
C VAL A 63 8.49 -1.11 4.33
N LEU A 64 8.32 -1.93 3.30
CA LEU A 64 9.30 -2.95 2.91
C LEU A 64 10.65 -2.34 2.51
N VAL A 65 10.64 -1.26 1.73
CA VAL A 65 11.87 -0.56 1.32
C VAL A 65 12.57 0.11 2.49
N ARG A 66 11.82 0.73 3.42
CA ARG A 66 12.41 1.26 4.66
C ARG A 66 13.12 0.15 5.43
N ARG A 67 12.45 -0.99 5.63
CA ARG A 67 13.03 -2.13 6.34
C ARG A 67 14.25 -2.71 5.63
N LEU A 68 14.20 -2.81 4.30
CA LEU A 68 15.31 -3.27 3.46
C LEU A 68 16.57 -2.41 3.64
N VAL A 69 16.41 -1.08 3.60
CA VAL A 69 17.53 -0.14 3.74
C VAL A 69 18.15 -0.22 5.13
N GLU A 70 17.30 -0.34 6.16
CA GLU A 70 17.73 -0.53 7.55
C GLU A 70 18.48 -1.86 7.73
N ASP A 71 17.86 -2.98 7.34
CA ASP A 71 18.42 -4.33 7.56
C ASP A 71 19.75 -4.55 6.83
N LEU A 72 19.91 -3.97 5.64
CA LEU A 72 21.10 -4.14 4.81
C LEU A 72 22.10 -2.99 4.92
N ASN A 73 21.86 -2.02 5.82
CA ASN A 73 22.72 -0.85 6.02
C ASN A 73 23.08 -0.14 4.71
N LEU A 74 22.11 0.02 3.79
CA LEU A 74 22.37 0.54 2.43
C LEU A 74 22.70 2.04 2.40
N GLY A 75 22.53 2.74 3.52
CA GLY A 75 22.68 4.18 3.61
C GLY A 75 21.56 4.94 2.88
N GLY A 76 21.63 6.27 2.96
CA GLY A 76 20.60 7.15 2.40
C GLY A 76 19.29 7.15 3.20
N ARG A 77 18.50 8.20 3.01
CA ARG A 77 17.22 8.38 3.70
C ARG A 77 16.04 8.09 2.79
N ILE A 78 15.17 7.18 3.22
CA ILE A 78 13.90 6.93 2.54
C ILE A 78 12.85 7.95 2.99
N VAL A 79 12.31 8.70 2.03
CA VAL A 79 11.22 9.65 2.25
C VAL A 79 9.94 9.11 1.61
N VAL A 80 8.91 8.92 2.44
CA VAL A 80 7.59 8.51 1.98
C VAL A 80 6.74 9.76 1.71
N CYS A 81 6.42 9.99 0.45
CA CYS A 81 5.63 11.13 0.00
C CYS A 81 4.12 10.83 0.11
N PRO A 82 3.28 11.77 0.55
CA PRO A 82 1.83 11.58 0.60
C PRO A 82 1.23 11.12 -0.74
N THR A 83 0.17 10.33 -0.67
CA THR A 83 -0.60 9.93 -1.85
C THR A 83 -1.20 11.15 -2.54
N VAL A 84 -0.83 11.39 -3.80
CA VAL A 84 -1.47 12.40 -4.63
C VAL A 84 -2.80 11.85 -5.14
N ARG A 85 -3.84 12.69 -5.10
CA ARG A 85 -5.22 12.31 -5.42
C ARG A 85 -5.80 13.22 -6.50
N GLU A 86 -6.73 12.67 -7.26
CA GLU A 86 -7.63 13.44 -8.12
C GLU A 86 -8.60 14.26 -7.25
N ARG A 87 -9.33 15.21 -7.85
CA ARG A 87 -10.22 16.13 -7.12
C ARG A 87 -11.31 15.42 -6.34
N ASP A 88 -11.73 14.26 -6.80
CA ASP A 88 -12.74 13.39 -6.17
C ASP A 88 -12.13 12.39 -5.17
N GLY A 89 -10.84 12.48 -4.87
CA GLY A 89 -10.18 11.66 -3.87
C GLY A 89 -9.58 10.35 -4.39
N LEU A 90 -9.83 9.98 -5.65
CA LEU A 90 -9.20 8.80 -6.25
C LEU A 90 -7.67 8.95 -6.23
N ALA A 91 -6.97 7.97 -5.65
CA ALA A 91 -5.52 7.95 -5.67
C ALA A 91 -4.98 7.90 -7.10
N LEU A 92 -4.05 8.80 -7.44
CA LEU A 92 -3.45 8.82 -8.78
C LEU A 92 -2.70 7.52 -9.06
N SER A 93 -2.97 6.96 -10.23
CA SER A 93 -2.37 5.72 -10.68
C SER A 93 -2.40 5.67 -12.19
N SER A 94 -1.31 5.24 -12.82
CA SER A 94 -1.28 5.01 -14.26
C SER A 94 -2.38 4.03 -14.72
N ARG A 95 -2.86 3.16 -13.82
CA ARG A 95 -3.94 2.21 -14.10
C ARG A 95 -5.33 2.86 -14.20
N ASN A 96 -5.50 4.11 -13.76
CA ASN A 96 -6.79 4.80 -13.82
C ASN A 96 -7.26 5.01 -15.26
N CYS A 97 -6.33 5.11 -16.23
CA CYS A 97 -6.68 5.25 -17.66
C CYS A 97 -7.40 4.03 -18.25
N TYR A 98 -7.34 2.87 -17.58
CA TYR A 98 -8.01 1.65 -18.02
C TYR A 98 -9.44 1.51 -17.47
N LEU A 99 -9.88 2.44 -16.62
CA LEU A 99 -11.24 2.45 -16.10
C LEU A 99 -12.19 2.94 -17.20
N THR A 100 -13.30 2.22 -17.41
CA THR A 100 -14.40 2.76 -18.20
C THR A 100 -15.02 3.97 -17.51
N PRO A 101 -15.78 4.84 -18.20
CA PRO A 101 -16.45 5.98 -17.55
C PRO A 101 -17.32 5.58 -16.35
N VAL A 102 -17.98 4.42 -16.42
CA VAL A 102 -18.79 3.87 -15.32
C VAL A 102 -17.92 3.44 -14.14
N GLN A 103 -16.82 2.72 -14.41
CA GLN A 103 -15.89 2.28 -13.36
C GLN A 103 -15.17 3.46 -12.71
N ARG A 104 -14.80 4.47 -13.50
CA ARG A 104 -14.12 5.67 -13.01
C ARG A 104 -14.99 6.43 -12.02
N ARG A 105 -16.31 6.51 -12.23
CA ARG A 105 -17.23 7.16 -11.28
C ARG A 105 -17.28 6.44 -9.92
N SER A 106 -17.15 5.12 -9.89
CA SER A 106 -17.16 4.35 -8.64
C SER A 106 -15.78 4.21 -7.98
N ALA A 107 -14.69 4.51 -8.70
CA ALA A 107 -13.33 4.36 -8.17
C ALA A 107 -13.05 5.16 -6.88
N PRO A 108 -13.57 6.39 -6.68
CA PRO A 108 -13.42 7.13 -5.42
C PRO A 108 -13.97 6.43 -4.17
N VAL A 109 -14.93 5.51 -4.31
CA VAL A 109 -15.57 4.83 -3.18
C VAL A 109 -14.58 4.03 -2.33
N LEU A 110 -13.44 3.59 -2.90
CA LEU A 110 -12.36 3.00 -2.10
C LEU A 110 -11.81 4.01 -1.08
N HIS A 111 -11.59 5.25 -1.49
CA HIS A 111 -11.09 6.29 -0.60
C HIS A 111 -12.12 6.65 0.47
N GLU A 112 -13.39 6.78 0.08
CA GLU A 112 -14.51 7.02 1.00
C GLU A 112 -14.63 5.92 2.05
N ALA A 113 -14.44 4.66 1.66
CA ALA A 113 -14.43 3.53 2.57
C ALA A 113 -13.30 3.65 3.61
N LEU A 114 -12.09 4.01 3.18
CA LEU A 114 -10.96 4.24 4.09
C LEU A 114 -11.24 5.43 5.02
N GLN A 115 -11.86 6.51 4.52
CA GLN A 115 -12.27 7.65 5.34
C GLN A 115 -13.34 7.28 6.37
N ALA A 116 -14.26 6.37 6.05
CA ALA A 116 -15.21 5.84 7.01
C ALA A 116 -14.52 5.05 8.14
N GLY A 117 -13.50 4.26 7.80
CA GLY A 117 -12.64 3.59 8.79
C GLY A 117 -11.88 4.59 9.66
N GLN A 118 -11.31 5.64 9.07
CA GLN A 118 -10.64 6.70 9.81
C GLN A 118 -11.61 7.42 10.75
N THR A 119 -12.80 7.77 10.26
CA THR A 119 -13.86 8.42 11.05
C THR A 119 -14.30 7.55 12.22
N ALA A 120 -14.45 6.24 12.02
CA ALA A 120 -14.74 5.29 13.09
C ALA A 120 -13.67 5.34 14.20
N ILE A 121 -12.39 5.33 13.83
CA ILE A 121 -11.27 5.45 14.77
C ILE A 121 -11.34 6.80 15.52
N LEU A 122 -11.52 7.91 14.81
CA LEU A 122 -11.58 9.23 15.42
C LEU A 122 -12.76 9.39 16.39
N ARG A 123 -13.89 8.72 16.11
CA ARG A 123 -15.09 8.68 16.98
C ARG A 123 -14.98 7.72 18.17
N GLY A 124 -13.84 7.08 18.37
CA GLY A 124 -13.62 6.24 19.55
C GLY A 124 -13.76 4.73 19.32
N ILE A 125 -14.10 4.28 18.10
CA ILE A 125 -14.08 2.84 17.79
C ILE A 125 -12.62 2.37 17.79
N ARG A 126 -12.33 1.26 18.48
CA ARG A 126 -10.97 0.74 18.61
C ARG A 126 -10.81 -0.67 18.06
N PHE A 127 -11.87 -1.47 17.96
CA PHE A 127 -11.76 -2.85 17.48
C PHE A 127 -11.60 -2.88 15.96
N GLY A 128 -10.56 -3.56 15.48
CA GLY A 128 -10.23 -3.64 14.05
C GLY A 128 -11.39 -4.21 13.22
N SER A 129 -12.11 -5.20 13.75
CA SER A 129 -13.29 -5.79 13.10
C SER A 129 -14.42 -4.79 12.86
N GLN A 130 -14.69 -3.91 13.83
CA GLN A 130 -15.73 -2.88 13.71
C GLN A 130 -15.32 -1.79 12.70
N ILE A 131 -14.04 -1.41 12.70
CA ILE A 131 -13.47 -0.45 11.75
C ILE A 131 -13.52 -1.03 10.33
N SER A 132 -13.06 -2.27 10.13
CA SER A 132 -13.18 -2.98 8.84
C SER A 132 -14.63 -3.08 8.38
N ARG A 133 -15.58 -3.34 9.29
CA ARG A 133 -17.00 -3.37 8.93
C ARG A 133 -17.52 -2.01 8.47
N ALA A 134 -17.04 -0.91 9.05
CA ALA A 134 -17.39 0.44 8.60
C ALA A 134 -16.89 0.70 7.17
N MET A 135 -15.63 0.32 6.86
CA MET A 135 -15.10 0.41 5.49
C MET A 135 -15.90 -0.45 4.51
N GLN A 136 -16.21 -1.69 4.92
CA GLN A 136 -16.93 -2.65 4.10
C GLN A 136 -18.33 -2.15 3.69
N ARG A 137 -19.07 -1.54 4.62
CA ARG A 137 -20.42 -1.00 4.34
C ARG A 137 -20.41 0.07 3.24
N VAL A 138 -19.36 0.89 3.17
CA VAL A 138 -19.23 1.91 2.12
C VAL A 138 -18.98 1.25 0.77
N VAL A 139 -18.06 0.28 0.69
CA VAL A 139 -17.81 -0.43 -0.57
C VAL A 139 -19.03 -1.23 -1.04
N GLU A 140 -19.82 -1.78 -0.12
CA GLU A 140 -21.07 -2.49 -0.44
C GLU A 140 -22.12 -1.61 -1.18
N THR A 141 -21.98 -0.28 -1.15
CA THR A 141 -22.83 0.64 -1.94
C THR A 141 -22.53 0.62 -3.44
N GLU A 142 -21.40 0.04 -3.86
CA GLU A 142 -20.96 -0.06 -5.25
C GLU A 142 -20.87 -1.53 -5.70
N PRO A 143 -21.95 -2.12 -6.24
CA PRO A 143 -22.00 -3.55 -6.57
C PRO A 143 -20.94 -4.04 -7.56
N GLN A 144 -20.40 -3.15 -8.40
CA GLN A 144 -19.33 -3.47 -9.34
C GLN A 144 -17.93 -3.56 -8.71
N MET A 145 -17.77 -3.09 -7.47
CA MET A 145 -16.49 -3.07 -6.76
C MET A 145 -16.27 -4.38 -5.99
N LYS A 146 -15.38 -5.22 -6.50
CA LYS A 146 -15.01 -6.47 -5.83
C LYS A 146 -13.85 -6.25 -4.87
N VAL A 147 -14.07 -6.49 -3.58
CA VAL A 147 -13.04 -6.32 -2.55
C VAL A 147 -12.04 -7.48 -2.58
N ASP A 148 -10.75 -7.19 -2.75
CA ASP A 148 -9.67 -8.15 -2.51
C ASP A 148 -9.30 -8.19 -1.03
N TYR A 149 -9.22 -7.02 -0.39
CA TYR A 149 -9.13 -6.87 1.07
C TYR A 149 -9.47 -5.44 1.50
N LEU A 150 -9.98 -5.31 2.73
CA LEU A 150 -10.06 -4.08 3.51
C LEU A 150 -9.55 -4.42 4.92
N ALA A 151 -8.41 -3.85 5.31
CA ALA A 151 -7.69 -4.27 6.50
C ALA A 151 -7.29 -3.10 7.40
N VAL A 152 -7.26 -3.34 8.70
CA VAL A 152 -6.76 -2.43 9.73
C VAL A 152 -5.50 -3.07 10.28
N CYS A 153 -4.35 -2.45 10.01
CA CYS A 153 -3.06 -3.05 10.30
C CYS A 153 -2.18 -2.15 11.13
N ASP A 154 -1.19 -2.75 11.78
CA ASP A 154 -0.08 -2.04 12.37
C ASP A 154 0.77 -1.38 11.26
N PRO A 155 1.11 -0.08 11.35
CA PRO A 155 1.81 0.62 10.27
C PRO A 155 3.21 0.09 9.94
N ASP A 156 3.88 -0.59 10.88
CA ASP A 156 5.27 -0.99 10.72
C ASP A 156 5.40 -2.48 10.39
N THR A 157 4.58 -3.33 11.00
CA THR A 157 4.59 -4.78 10.76
C THR A 157 3.59 -5.22 9.70
N LEU A 158 2.58 -4.38 9.40
CA LEU A 158 1.45 -4.69 8.51
C LEU A 158 0.63 -5.90 8.96
N GLU A 159 0.78 -6.34 10.21
CA GLU A 159 -0.07 -7.38 10.78
C GLU A 159 -1.44 -6.80 11.16
N PRO A 160 -2.53 -7.57 11.01
CA PRO A 160 -3.86 -7.13 11.39
C PRO A 160 -3.94 -6.75 12.87
N LEU A 161 -4.59 -5.63 13.16
CA LEU A 161 -4.84 -5.20 14.54
C LEU A 161 -6.20 -5.72 15.02
N SER A 162 -6.21 -6.44 16.14
CA SER A 162 -7.44 -6.72 16.88
C SER A 162 -8.02 -5.43 17.49
N ARG A 163 -7.13 -4.54 17.96
CA ARG A 163 -7.48 -3.25 18.55
C ARG A 163 -6.45 -2.18 18.19
N VAL A 164 -6.92 -1.00 17.79
CA VAL A 164 -6.11 0.20 17.55
C VAL A 164 -5.84 0.88 18.89
N THR A 165 -4.56 1.11 19.21
CA THR A 165 -4.13 1.76 20.47
C THR A 165 -3.48 3.12 20.22
N LYS A 166 -2.50 3.20 19.32
CA LYS A 166 -1.77 4.42 18.97
C LYS A 166 -2.00 4.84 17.52
N SER A 167 -1.73 3.92 16.60
CA SER A 167 -1.88 4.18 15.18
C SER A 167 -2.33 2.92 14.45
N ALA A 168 -2.91 3.12 13.28
CA ALA A 168 -3.26 2.05 12.36
C ALA A 168 -3.08 2.56 10.93
N VAL A 169 -2.73 1.64 10.02
CA VAL A 169 -2.90 1.86 8.59
C VAL A 169 -4.13 1.10 8.12
N LEU A 170 -5.03 1.82 7.46
CA LEU A 170 -6.17 1.26 6.75
C LEU A 170 -5.70 0.94 5.34
N LEU A 171 -5.74 -0.34 4.96
CA LEU A 171 -5.31 -0.80 3.64
C LEU A 171 -6.53 -1.29 2.86
N GLY A 172 -6.64 -0.89 1.60
CA GLY A 172 -7.70 -1.34 0.72
C GLY A 172 -7.18 -1.76 -0.65
N ALA A 173 -7.70 -2.87 -1.17
CA ALA A 173 -7.56 -3.26 -2.56
C ALA A 173 -8.89 -3.76 -3.11
N VAL A 174 -9.27 -3.23 -4.27
CA VAL A 174 -10.55 -3.55 -4.93
C VAL A 174 -10.35 -3.71 -6.43
N ARG A 175 -11.29 -4.39 -7.08
CA ARG A 175 -11.32 -4.60 -8.52
C ARG A 175 -12.58 -3.99 -9.12
N LEU A 176 -12.38 -3.21 -10.19
CA LEU A 176 -13.42 -2.69 -11.06
C LEU A 176 -13.17 -3.25 -12.46
N GLY A 177 -13.95 -4.28 -12.82
CA GLY A 177 -13.66 -5.09 -14.00
C GLY A 177 -12.27 -5.73 -13.94
N ARG A 178 -11.39 -5.34 -14.87
CA ARG A 178 -10.00 -5.82 -14.94
C ARG A 178 -9.02 -4.94 -14.16
N VAL A 179 -9.42 -3.73 -13.78
CA VAL A 179 -8.55 -2.78 -13.08
C VAL A 179 -8.55 -3.10 -11.59
N ARG A 180 -7.36 -3.27 -11.02
CA ARG A 180 -7.16 -3.44 -9.59
C ARG A 180 -6.60 -2.16 -8.99
N LEU A 181 -7.37 -1.56 -8.09
CA LEU A 181 -7.01 -0.34 -7.37
C LEU A 181 -6.50 -0.72 -5.97
N ILE A 182 -5.57 0.09 -5.48
CA ILE A 182 -5.08 0.03 -4.11
C ILE A 182 -5.08 1.44 -3.54
N ASP A 183 -5.36 1.55 -2.26
CA ASP A 183 -5.24 2.80 -1.52
C ASP A 183 -5.02 2.50 -0.03
N ASN A 184 -4.61 3.53 0.71
CA ASN A 184 -4.39 3.44 2.15
C ASN A 184 -4.60 4.79 2.86
N LEU A 185 -4.86 4.71 4.16
CA LEU A 185 -4.84 5.84 5.08
C LEU A 185 -4.12 5.49 6.37
N LEU A 186 -3.07 6.24 6.70
CA LEU A 186 -2.43 6.19 8.02
C LEU A 186 -3.23 7.05 9.00
N VAL A 187 -3.63 6.45 10.12
CA VAL A 187 -4.40 7.11 11.17
C VAL A 187 -3.59 7.05 12.46
N ARG A 188 -3.38 8.21 13.09
CA ARG A 188 -2.75 8.32 14.41
C ARG A 188 -3.79 8.87 15.38
N LEU A 189 -3.97 8.19 16.50
CA LEU A 189 -4.65 8.75 17.65
C LEU A 189 -3.64 9.71 18.29
N GLY A 190 -3.95 11.01 18.28
CA GLY A 190 -3.09 11.99 18.97
C GLY A 190 -2.91 11.61 20.44
N ASP A 191 -1.79 12.03 21.03
CA ASP A 191 -1.59 11.93 22.46
C ASP A 191 -2.72 12.75 23.12
N ARG A 192 -3.64 12.06 23.79
CA ARG A 192 -4.65 12.71 24.63
C ARG A 192 -4.03 13.05 25.98
#